data_AF-A0A7S4MCU5-F1
#
_entry.id   AF-A0A7S4MCU5-F1
#
_cell.length_a   1.000
_cell.length_b   1.000
_cell.length_c   1.000
_cell.angle_alpha   90.00
_cell.angle_beta   90.00
_cell.angle_gamma   90.00
#
_symmetry.space_group_name_H-M   'P 1'
#
loop_
_entity.id
_entity.type
_entity.pdbx_description
1 polymer ?
#
loop_
_entity_poly.entity_id
_entity_poly.type
_entity_poly.pdbx_seq_one_letter_code
_entity_poly.pdbx_strand_id
1 'polypeptide(L)'
;RLTTLLVFMGLLCCIRTQTCSPEVVAPYAAPGSPGADIPGYFAVDTVIPPGSLIIPMDNTFQSHKIDATSDADHSWFNLRAYGYVKELRKAGIPVEWVIKNFKAKDDFDIENVSCFPVNPPFLPSTTQSRSFPYAPFVVLPQFHDDAIAVLDIFQPSPPNANVRGFNVAVYETTTSVTVNIRQHLNNRQYIAVSDAGGNADIHQAFLDAAGYIQEDEEDLTQVDFDYKLVSGDDILNFQASTCFTVLTEPHFSVGNPEAYTEPVRDFLNSGGNLLGECEGIETYESAHFLTSAGIIVEGSNDVHDYPNPDVPYVQMDGNLNEVKEVLFLILESIHSGMFLMKVFGLHSQVLILILCKPCLEK
;
A
#
# COMPACT_ATOMS: atom_id res chain seq x y z
N ARG A 1 -17.41 31.31 59.89
CA ARG A 1 -17.17 29.90 59.52
C ARG A 1 -16.74 29.94 58.05
N LEU A 2 -15.49 30.30 57.69
CA LEU A 2 -14.25 29.47 57.74
C LEU A 2 -14.55 28.05 57.21
N THR A 3 -13.95 27.48 56.14
CA THR A 3 -12.62 27.65 55.49
C THR A 3 -12.68 26.89 54.13
N THR A 4 -12.38 27.47 52.95
CA THR A 4 -11.13 27.37 52.11
C THR A 4 -10.75 25.93 51.70
N LEU A 5 -10.56 25.54 50.43
CA LEU A 5 -9.43 25.91 49.54
C LEU A 5 -9.70 25.57 48.05
N LEU A 6 -9.46 26.56 47.20
CA LEU A 6 -9.25 26.52 45.75
C LEU A 6 -7.76 26.85 45.50
N VAL A 7 -7.22 26.59 44.29
CA VAL A 7 -5.92 27.01 43.66
C VAL A 7 -5.02 25.80 43.33
N PHE A 8 -4.30 25.66 42.19
CA PHE A 8 -4.31 26.16 40.79
C PHE A 8 -3.05 25.56 40.11
N MET A 9 -2.94 25.71 38.79
CA MET A 9 -1.75 25.61 37.89
C MET A 9 -1.44 24.24 37.26
N GLY A 10 -1.15 24.13 35.95
CA GLY A 10 -0.80 25.20 35.01
C GLY A 10 -0.90 24.81 33.53
N LEU A 11 -1.21 25.85 32.76
CA LEU A 11 -1.17 26.01 31.31
C LEU A 11 0.26 26.41 30.87
N LEU A 12 0.77 25.88 29.75
CA LEU A 12 1.78 26.47 28.86
C LEU A 12 1.68 25.69 27.54
N CYS A 13 0.95 26.11 26.50
CA CYS A 13 1.26 27.13 25.50
C CYS A 13 2.69 27.05 24.94
N CYS A 14 2.82 26.51 23.73
CA CYS A 14 3.78 26.97 22.73
C CYS A 14 3.05 27.18 21.41
N ILE A 15 2.53 28.39 21.22
CA ILE A 15 2.20 28.95 19.92
C ILE A 15 3.53 29.18 19.20
N ARG A 16 3.77 28.47 18.09
CA ARG A 16 4.76 28.90 17.10
C ARG A 16 4.00 29.49 15.92
N THR A 17 4.04 30.81 15.81
CA THR A 17 3.59 31.56 14.65
C THR A 17 4.49 31.24 13.47
N GLN A 18 3.98 30.50 12.48
CA GLN A 18 4.57 30.47 11.14
C GLN A 18 3.60 31.19 10.20
N THR A 19 4.08 32.30 9.65
CA THR A 19 3.38 33.10 8.66
C THR A 19 3.25 32.31 7.36
N CYS A 20 2.04 32.00 6.94
CA CYS A 20 1.78 31.49 5.60
C CYS A 20 2.11 32.60 4.57
N SER A 21 3.12 32.36 3.74
CA SER A 21 3.31 33.13 2.51
C SER A 21 2.25 32.67 1.50
N PRO A 22 1.59 33.56 0.75
CA PRO A 22 0.74 33.15 -0.35
C PRO A 22 1.63 32.57 -1.46
N GLU A 23 1.59 31.25 -1.63
CA GLU A 23 2.20 30.61 -2.78
C GLU A 23 1.32 30.86 -4.02
N VAL A 24 1.96 31.22 -5.12
CA VAL A 24 1.32 31.60 -6.38
C VAL A 24 0.63 30.35 -6.95
N VAL A 25 -0.70 30.36 -6.99
CA VAL A 25 -1.50 29.35 -7.68
C VAL A 25 -1.14 29.40 -9.17
N ALA A 26 -0.39 28.41 -9.64
CA ALA A 26 -0.14 28.22 -11.06
C ALA A 26 -1.46 27.89 -11.78
N PRO A 27 -1.68 28.40 -13.01
CA PRO A 27 -2.92 28.18 -13.73
C PRO A 27 -3.10 26.70 -14.08
N TYR A 28 -4.33 26.23 -13.86
CA TYR A 28 -4.84 24.91 -14.21
C TYR A 28 -4.50 24.56 -15.67
N ALA A 29 -3.63 23.58 -15.87
CA ALA A 29 -3.34 23.03 -17.19
C ALA A 29 -4.50 22.14 -17.65
N ALA A 30 -4.85 22.22 -18.93
CA ALA A 30 -5.95 21.49 -19.54
C ALA A 30 -5.79 19.95 -19.42
N PRO A 31 -6.88 19.18 -19.34
CA PRO A 31 -6.82 17.72 -19.29
C PRO A 31 -6.39 17.17 -20.65
N GLY A 32 -5.28 16.43 -20.68
CA GLY A 32 -4.77 15.89 -21.95
C GLY A 32 -3.45 15.11 -21.91
N SER A 33 -2.94 14.70 -20.74
CA SER A 33 -1.84 13.73 -20.70
C SER A 33 -2.33 12.46 -19.96
N PRO A 34 -2.33 11.28 -20.60
CA PRO A 34 -2.30 10.02 -19.85
C PRO A 34 -0.97 9.99 -19.06
N GLY A 35 -0.97 9.42 -17.85
CA GLY A 35 0.21 9.38 -16.97
C GLY A 35 0.10 10.21 -15.70
N ALA A 36 -1.10 10.43 -15.16
CA ALA A 36 -1.22 11.02 -13.84
C ALA A 36 -2.37 10.37 -13.09
N ASP A 37 -2.05 9.55 -12.08
CA ASP A 37 -2.99 8.93 -11.11
C ASP A 37 -3.68 9.96 -10.20
N ILE A 38 -3.47 11.24 -10.48
CA ILE A 38 -4.13 12.48 -10.06
C ILE A 38 -3.99 13.35 -11.31
N PRO A 39 -4.96 14.06 -11.92
CA PRO A 39 -4.65 14.78 -13.15
C PRO A 39 -3.58 15.84 -12.79
N GLY A 40 -2.36 15.64 -13.27
CA GLY A 40 -1.20 16.50 -13.01
C GLY A 40 -0.32 16.20 -11.78
N TYR A 41 -0.44 15.07 -11.05
CA TYR A 41 0.57 14.74 -10.02
C TYR A 41 1.77 14.00 -10.60
N PHE A 42 2.90 14.69 -10.56
CA PHE A 42 4.22 14.15 -10.87
C PHE A 42 5.06 14.21 -9.60
N ALA A 43 5.63 13.07 -9.23
CA ALA A 43 6.53 13.00 -8.09
C ALA A 43 7.78 13.83 -8.37
N VAL A 44 8.22 14.62 -7.39
CA VAL A 44 9.40 15.49 -7.57
C VAL A 44 10.67 14.65 -7.55
N ASP A 45 11.64 15.02 -8.39
CA ASP A 45 12.99 14.47 -8.35
C ASP A 45 13.61 14.73 -6.97
N THR A 46 13.87 13.65 -6.25
CA THR A 46 14.40 13.68 -4.89
C THR A 46 15.70 12.89 -4.82
N VAL A 47 16.71 13.47 -4.20
CA VAL A 47 17.99 12.80 -4.01
C VAL A 47 17.93 11.99 -2.71
N ILE A 48 18.04 10.66 -2.81
CA ILE A 48 18.28 9.81 -1.65
C ILE A 48 19.80 9.69 -1.40
N PRO A 49 20.30 9.84 -0.16
CA PRO A 49 21.74 9.78 0.12
C PRO A 49 22.29 8.34 0.11
N PRO A 50 23.62 8.13 0.05
CA PRO A 50 24.21 6.83 0.35
C PRO A 50 23.85 6.38 1.78
N GLY A 51 23.81 5.07 1.99
CA GLY A 51 23.32 4.44 3.23
C GLY A 51 21.81 4.26 3.27
N SER A 52 21.08 4.65 2.20
CA SER A 52 19.65 4.38 2.10
C SER A 52 19.44 2.91 1.79
N LEU A 53 18.44 2.29 2.42
CA LEU A 53 18.04 0.91 2.18
C LEU A 53 16.98 0.87 1.08
N ILE A 54 17.11 -0.07 0.15
CA ILE A 54 16.16 -0.36 -0.93
C ILE A 54 15.57 -1.74 -0.65
N ILE A 55 14.25 -1.81 -0.57
CA ILE A 55 13.46 -3.04 -0.53
C ILE A 55 12.90 -3.23 -1.95
N PRO A 56 13.50 -4.11 -2.77
CA PRO A 56 12.99 -4.41 -4.11
C PRO A 56 11.61 -5.06 -4.03
N MET A 57 10.85 -4.93 -5.12
CA MET A 57 9.49 -5.45 -5.26
C MET A 57 9.31 -6.28 -6.53
N ASP A 58 10.42 -6.74 -7.13
CA ASP A 58 10.46 -7.59 -8.31
C ASP A 58 10.68 -9.08 -7.97
N ASN A 59 10.31 -9.96 -8.90
CA ASN A 59 10.46 -11.40 -8.71
C ASN A 59 11.93 -11.88 -8.81
N THR A 60 12.87 -11.04 -9.24
CA THR A 60 14.29 -11.41 -9.31
C THR A 60 14.94 -11.28 -7.94
N PHE A 61 14.78 -10.13 -7.28
CA PHE A 61 15.40 -9.87 -5.98
C PHE A 61 14.54 -10.34 -4.81
N GLN A 62 13.20 -10.29 -4.91
CA GLN A 62 12.28 -10.88 -3.94
C GLN A 62 11.81 -12.28 -4.34
N SER A 63 12.65 -13.01 -5.06
CA SER A 63 12.41 -14.39 -5.45
C SER A 63 12.29 -15.32 -4.23
N HIS A 64 11.13 -15.92 -4.03
CA HIS A 64 10.98 -17.05 -3.11
C HIS A 64 11.52 -18.31 -3.77
N LYS A 65 12.69 -18.78 -3.33
CA LYS A 65 13.05 -20.19 -3.49
C LYS A 65 12.34 -20.97 -2.39
N ILE A 66 11.20 -21.57 -2.71
CA ILE A 66 10.77 -22.76 -1.96
C ILE A 66 11.93 -23.75 -2.09
N ASP A 67 12.24 -24.45 -0.99
CA ASP A 67 13.21 -25.54 -0.84
C ASP A 67 13.65 -26.20 -2.17
N ALA A 68 14.94 -26.60 -2.24
CA ALA A 68 15.67 -27.15 -3.39
C ALA A 68 15.05 -28.39 -4.07
N THR A 69 13.82 -28.75 -3.70
CA THR A 69 13.00 -29.85 -4.17
C THR A 69 11.75 -29.41 -4.95
N SER A 70 11.45 -28.11 -5.03
CA SER A 70 10.35 -27.57 -5.86
C SER A 70 10.87 -27.04 -7.20
N ASP A 71 10.11 -27.27 -8.27
CA ASP A 71 10.50 -27.05 -9.67
C ASP A 71 11.26 -25.73 -9.88
N ALA A 72 12.38 -25.82 -10.59
CA ALA A 72 13.29 -24.71 -10.91
C ALA A 72 12.63 -23.54 -11.69
N ASP A 73 11.36 -23.69 -12.09
CA ASP A 73 10.63 -22.78 -12.97
C ASP A 73 9.63 -21.86 -12.23
N HIS A 74 9.49 -21.94 -10.90
CA HIS A 74 8.51 -21.13 -10.15
C HIS A 74 9.07 -20.52 -8.87
N SER A 75 9.89 -19.48 -8.99
CA SER A 75 10.07 -18.59 -7.84
C SER A 75 8.89 -17.63 -7.72
N TRP A 76 8.06 -17.80 -6.71
CA TRP A 76 7.00 -16.84 -6.39
C TRP A 76 7.57 -15.57 -5.79
N PHE A 77 6.81 -14.48 -5.83
CA PHE A 77 7.18 -13.27 -5.11
C PHE A 77 7.19 -13.50 -3.59
N ASN A 78 8.17 -12.94 -2.89
CA ASN A 78 8.25 -12.96 -1.42
C ASN A 78 7.31 -11.91 -0.82
N LEU A 79 6.09 -12.33 -0.50
CA LEU A 79 5.05 -11.47 0.07
C LEU A 79 5.44 -10.85 1.42
N ARG A 80 6.42 -11.42 2.12
CA ARG A 80 6.95 -10.82 3.35
C ARG A 80 7.63 -9.48 3.11
N ALA A 81 7.99 -9.12 1.88
CA ALA A 81 8.51 -7.78 1.57
C ALA A 81 7.49 -6.70 1.99
N TYR A 82 6.21 -6.91 1.72
CA TYR A 82 5.13 -6.03 2.19
C TYR A 82 4.94 -6.08 3.70
N GLY A 83 5.09 -7.26 4.31
CA GLY A 83 5.07 -7.41 5.77
C GLY A 83 6.18 -6.62 6.46
N TYR A 84 7.38 -6.61 5.89
CA TYR A 84 8.49 -5.82 6.40
C TYR A 84 8.20 -4.32 6.31
N VAL A 85 7.67 -3.83 5.18
CA VAL A 85 7.24 -2.43 5.05
C VAL A 85 6.19 -2.06 6.10
N LYS A 86 5.24 -2.96 6.38
CA LYS A 86 4.27 -2.80 7.48
C LYS A 86 4.95 -2.70 8.84
N GLU A 87 5.86 -3.61 9.18
CA GLU A 87 6.58 -3.58 10.47
C GLU A 87 7.41 -2.31 10.65
N LEU A 88 8.04 -1.80 9.57
CA LEU A 88 8.73 -0.50 9.61
C LEU A 88 7.78 0.63 10.00
N ARG A 89 6.63 0.72 9.33
CA ARG A 89 5.61 1.75 9.61
C ARG A 89 5.04 1.63 11.02
N LYS A 90 4.86 0.41 11.51
CA LYS A 90 4.42 0.11 12.88
C LYS A 90 5.45 0.51 13.94
N ALA A 91 6.74 0.42 13.61
CA ALA A 91 7.85 0.94 14.41
C ALA A 91 8.03 2.46 14.30
N GLY A 92 7.19 3.16 13.51
CA GLY A 92 7.29 4.60 13.29
C GLY A 92 8.44 5.00 12.37
N ILE A 93 8.94 4.08 11.56
CA ILE A 93 10.00 4.32 10.56
C ILE A 93 9.33 4.72 9.23
N PRO A 94 9.59 5.93 8.72
CA PRO A 94 9.17 6.38 7.39
C PRO A 94 9.71 5.48 6.28
N VAL A 95 8.85 5.18 5.31
CA VAL A 95 9.20 4.43 4.11
C VAL A 95 8.80 5.22 2.88
N GLU A 96 9.73 5.43 1.95
CA GLU A 96 9.48 6.14 0.69
C GLU A 96 9.08 5.14 -0.39
N TRP A 97 7.93 5.36 -1.03
CA TRP A 97 7.51 4.55 -2.18
C TRP A 97 7.97 5.22 -3.47
N VAL A 98 8.86 4.56 -4.20
CA VAL A 98 9.50 5.13 -5.39
C VAL A 98 8.83 4.61 -6.66
N ILE A 99 8.29 5.51 -7.48
CA ILE A 99 7.75 5.18 -8.81
C ILE A 99 8.22 6.24 -9.80
N LYS A 100 8.94 5.82 -10.84
CA LYS A 100 9.46 6.74 -11.85
C LYS A 100 8.31 7.30 -12.70
N ASN A 101 8.27 8.63 -12.83
CA ASN A 101 7.26 9.29 -13.66
C ASN A 101 7.41 8.88 -15.13
N PHE A 102 6.30 8.68 -15.84
CA PHE A 102 6.26 8.40 -17.28
C PHE A 102 7.05 7.16 -17.73
N LYS A 103 7.35 6.23 -16.82
CA LYS A 103 8.03 4.98 -17.19
C LYS A 103 7.13 4.14 -18.10
N ALA A 104 7.68 3.21 -18.88
CA ALA A 104 6.86 2.20 -19.54
C ALA A 104 6.53 1.05 -18.57
N LYS A 105 5.60 0.15 -18.96
CA LYS A 105 5.40 -1.10 -18.25
C LYS A 105 6.73 -1.88 -18.22
N ASP A 106 7.06 -2.46 -17.08
CA ASP A 106 8.30 -3.21 -16.81
C ASP A 106 9.61 -2.39 -16.80
N ASP A 107 9.54 -1.07 -16.95
CA ASP A 107 10.70 -0.21 -16.77
C ASP A 107 11.09 -0.07 -15.28
N PHE A 108 12.37 0.25 -15.09
CA PHE A 108 12.97 0.47 -13.78
C PHE A 108 12.50 1.78 -13.15
N ASP A 109 12.26 1.74 -11.84
CA ASP A 109 11.97 2.93 -11.02
C ASP A 109 13.24 3.57 -10.48
N ILE A 110 14.24 2.75 -10.19
CA ILE A 110 15.59 3.16 -9.81
C ILE A 110 16.57 2.47 -10.77
N GLU A 111 17.39 3.24 -11.48
CA GLU A 111 18.30 2.72 -12.49
C GLU A 111 19.76 2.82 -12.06
N ASN A 112 20.52 1.75 -12.30
CA ASN A 112 21.99 1.71 -12.21
C ASN A 112 22.55 2.27 -10.89
N VAL A 113 21.87 2.02 -9.77
CA VAL A 113 22.32 2.46 -8.45
C VAL A 113 23.43 1.54 -7.95
N SER A 114 24.49 2.14 -7.42
CA SER A 114 25.55 1.39 -6.76
C SER A 114 25.08 0.97 -5.37
N CYS A 115 24.98 -0.34 -5.13
CA CYS A 115 24.50 -0.90 -3.87
C CYS A 115 25.09 -2.29 -3.57
N PHE A 116 24.94 -2.77 -2.34
CA PHE A 116 25.26 -4.15 -1.95
C PHE A 116 24.12 -4.76 -1.12
N PRO A 117 23.93 -6.09 -1.15
CA PRO A 117 22.89 -6.73 -0.35
C PRO A 117 23.24 -6.65 1.14
N VAL A 118 22.26 -6.25 1.95
CA VAL A 118 22.27 -6.32 3.42
C VAL A 118 21.55 -7.58 3.90
N ASN A 119 20.47 -7.96 3.22
CA ASN A 119 19.72 -9.20 3.48
C ASN A 119 19.38 -9.91 2.16
N PRO A 120 19.37 -11.26 2.12
CA PRO A 120 19.84 -12.20 3.15
C PRO A 120 21.33 -12.06 3.51
N PRO A 121 21.73 -12.28 4.78
CA PRO A 121 23.12 -12.09 5.23
C PRO A 121 24.10 -13.09 4.63
N PHE A 122 23.62 -14.16 3.98
CA PHE A 122 24.45 -15.16 3.30
C PHE A 122 24.84 -14.76 1.88
N LEU A 123 24.27 -13.69 1.31
CA LEU A 123 24.75 -13.14 0.04
C LEU A 123 26.02 -12.31 0.28
N PRO A 124 27.01 -12.37 -0.62
CA PRO A 124 28.21 -11.56 -0.48
C PRO A 124 27.88 -10.07 -0.60
N SER A 125 28.30 -9.26 0.38
CA SER A 125 28.15 -7.80 0.42
C SER A 125 29.08 -7.10 -0.58
N THR A 126 28.97 -7.47 -1.86
CA THR A 126 29.73 -6.88 -2.96
C THR A 126 28.92 -5.77 -3.60
N THR A 127 29.52 -4.59 -3.69
CA THR A 127 28.94 -3.45 -4.40
C THR A 127 28.81 -3.73 -5.88
N GLN A 128 27.61 -3.56 -6.41
CA GLN A 128 27.28 -3.72 -7.83
C GLN A 128 26.31 -2.61 -8.26
N SER A 129 26.28 -2.34 -9.56
CA SER A 129 25.22 -1.52 -10.16
C SER A 129 23.97 -2.38 -10.33
N ARG A 130 22.85 -1.98 -9.73
CA ARG A 130 21.55 -2.66 -9.85
C ARG A 130 20.47 -1.68 -10.28
N SER A 131 19.43 -2.21 -10.91
CA SER A 131 18.21 -1.46 -11.22
C SER A 131 17.03 -2.18 -10.59
N PHE A 132 16.06 -1.41 -10.11
CA PHE A 132 14.93 -1.91 -9.33
C PHE A 132 13.63 -1.48 -10.02
N PRO A 133 12.91 -2.41 -10.67
CA PRO A 133 11.58 -2.16 -11.22
C PRO A 133 10.48 -2.39 -10.17
N TYR A 134 9.24 -2.14 -10.58
CA TYR A 134 8.00 -2.46 -9.86
C TYR A 134 7.87 -1.80 -8.49
N ALA A 135 8.27 -0.54 -8.43
CA ALA A 135 8.06 0.37 -7.32
C ALA A 135 8.70 -0.06 -5.99
N PRO A 136 10.05 -0.08 -5.91
CA PRO A 136 10.76 -0.40 -4.69
C PRO A 136 10.44 0.59 -3.56
N PHE A 137 10.59 0.11 -2.33
CA PHE A 137 10.56 0.97 -1.15
C PHE A 137 11.96 1.40 -0.76
N VAL A 138 12.06 2.61 -0.19
CA VAL A 138 13.32 3.16 0.30
C VAL A 138 13.19 3.59 1.75
N VAL A 139 14.13 3.21 2.58
CA VAL A 139 14.31 3.75 3.93
C VAL A 139 15.54 4.65 3.91
N LEU A 140 15.37 5.90 4.35
CA LEU A 140 16.45 6.89 4.36
C LEU A 140 17.52 6.55 5.42
N PRO A 141 18.78 7.00 5.24
CA PRO A 141 19.91 6.53 6.03
C PRO A 141 19.79 6.81 7.54
N GLN A 142 19.06 7.86 7.92
CA GLN A 142 18.85 8.20 9.33
C GLN A 142 18.02 7.15 10.09
N PHE A 143 17.29 6.28 9.39
CA PHE A 143 16.52 5.17 9.97
C PHE A 143 17.14 3.80 9.66
N HIS A 144 18.36 3.78 9.11
CA HIS A 144 19.03 2.55 8.68
C HIS A 144 19.09 1.51 9.79
N ASP A 145 19.68 1.85 10.94
CA ASP A 145 19.92 0.89 12.02
C ASP A 145 18.60 0.41 12.65
N ASP A 146 17.61 1.30 12.78
CA ASP A 146 16.28 0.95 13.29
C ASP A 146 15.56 0.00 12.34
N ALA A 147 15.68 0.22 11.02
CA ALA A 147 15.09 -0.65 10.00
C ALA A 147 15.73 -2.04 10.00
N ILE A 148 17.07 -2.11 10.10
CA ILE A 148 17.77 -3.40 10.24
C ILE A 148 17.36 -4.13 11.53
N ALA A 149 17.18 -3.42 12.65
CA ALA A 149 16.69 -4.04 13.88
C ALA A 149 15.28 -4.63 13.73
N VAL A 150 14.38 -3.92 13.02
CA VAL A 150 13.04 -4.45 12.69
C VAL A 150 13.16 -5.67 11.78
N LEU A 151 14.04 -5.62 10.78
CA LEU A 151 14.29 -6.73 9.86
C LEU A 151 14.73 -7.98 10.62
N ASP A 152 15.72 -7.86 11.51
CA ASP A 152 16.27 -8.97 12.30
C ASP A 152 15.20 -9.66 13.18
N ILE A 153 14.22 -8.91 13.68
CA ILE A 153 13.08 -9.44 14.45
C ILE A 153 12.03 -10.10 13.54
N PHE A 154 11.79 -9.53 12.36
CA PHE A 154 10.76 -9.99 11.42
C PHE A 154 11.18 -11.19 10.56
N GLN A 155 12.47 -11.30 10.23
CA GLN A 155 13.00 -12.34 9.33
C GLN A 155 12.95 -13.79 9.82
N PRO A 156 13.04 -14.13 11.13
CA PRO A 156 12.96 -15.51 11.59
C PRO A 156 11.73 -16.20 11.00
N SER A 157 11.91 -17.42 10.49
CA SER A 157 10.82 -18.20 9.90
C SER A 157 9.66 -18.24 10.89
N PRO A 158 8.49 -17.70 10.53
CA PRO A 158 7.33 -17.74 11.40
C PRO A 158 6.89 -19.21 11.51
N PRO A 159 6.23 -19.58 12.61
CA PRO A 159 5.67 -20.92 12.77
C PRO A 159 4.46 -21.17 11.84
N ASN A 160 3.98 -20.15 11.11
CA ASN A 160 2.82 -20.22 10.24
C ASN A 160 3.18 -20.76 8.85
N ALA A 161 2.62 -21.91 8.48
CA ALA A 161 2.82 -22.58 7.20
C ALA A 161 2.20 -21.83 6.00
N ASN A 162 1.32 -20.86 6.22
CA ASN A 162 0.69 -20.05 5.17
C ASN A 162 1.57 -18.89 4.70
N VAL A 163 2.67 -18.62 5.39
CA VAL A 163 3.62 -17.56 5.03
C VAL A 163 4.39 -17.95 3.76
N ARG A 164 4.27 -17.11 2.72
CA ARG A 164 4.95 -17.32 1.43
C ARG A 164 6.16 -16.39 1.30
N GLY A 165 7.34 -16.93 1.59
CA GLY A 165 8.61 -16.20 1.50
C GLY A 165 9.42 -16.21 2.79
N PHE A 166 10.75 -16.16 2.65
CA PHE A 166 11.72 -16.00 3.73
C PHE A 166 12.83 -15.08 3.24
N ASN A 167 13.50 -14.35 4.14
CA ASN A 167 14.63 -13.48 3.80
C ASN A 167 14.24 -12.35 2.84
N VAL A 168 13.49 -11.35 3.33
CA VAL A 168 13.15 -10.14 2.55
C VAL A 168 14.44 -9.49 2.06
N ALA A 169 14.65 -9.44 0.75
CA ALA A 169 15.86 -8.85 0.22
C ALA A 169 15.90 -7.35 0.53
N VAL A 170 17.07 -6.87 0.96
CA VAL A 170 17.31 -5.46 1.25
C VAL A 170 18.71 -5.10 0.76
N TYR A 171 18.85 -3.95 0.10
CA TYR A 171 20.10 -3.46 -0.46
C TYR A 171 20.45 -2.09 0.10
N GLU A 172 21.72 -1.84 0.41
CA GLU A 172 22.18 -0.53 0.86
C GLU A 172 22.90 0.19 -0.28
N THR A 173 22.52 1.44 -0.51
CA THR A 173 23.15 2.32 -1.51
C THR A 173 24.52 2.80 -1.07
N THR A 174 25.50 2.83 -1.97
CA THR A 174 26.85 3.37 -1.70
C THR A 174 27.06 4.77 -2.28
N THR A 175 26.14 5.23 -3.11
CA THR A 175 26.15 6.53 -3.76
C THR A 175 24.76 7.15 -3.71
N SER A 176 24.67 8.48 -3.71
CA SER A 176 23.38 9.17 -3.89
C SER A 176 22.74 8.80 -5.23
N VAL A 177 21.41 8.72 -5.26
CA VAL A 177 20.63 8.52 -6.49
C VAL A 177 19.42 9.44 -6.49
N THR A 178 19.04 9.95 -7.67
CA THR A 178 17.83 10.77 -7.85
C THR A 178 16.68 9.84 -8.23
N VAL A 179 15.57 9.95 -7.51
CA VAL A 179 14.38 9.11 -7.65
C VAL A 179 13.12 9.95 -7.61
N ASN A 180 12.00 9.40 -8.06
CA ASN A 180 10.68 10.01 -7.91
C ASN A 180 9.96 9.35 -6.72
N ILE A 181 9.86 10.06 -5.60
CA ILE A 181 9.10 9.58 -4.44
C ILE A 181 7.62 9.83 -4.71
N ARG A 182 6.87 8.76 -4.94
CA ARG A 182 5.42 8.82 -5.17
C ARG A 182 4.69 9.11 -3.87
N GLN A 183 5.04 8.42 -2.79
CA GLN A 183 4.37 8.53 -1.48
C GLN A 183 5.35 8.36 -0.31
N HIS A 184 5.08 9.08 0.78
CA HIS A 184 5.84 9.06 2.03
C HIS A 184 5.11 8.26 3.12
N LEU A 185 5.30 6.94 3.19
CA LEU A 185 4.54 6.04 4.05
C LEU A 185 4.96 6.16 5.53
N ASN A 186 4.20 6.93 6.31
CA ASN A 186 4.60 7.34 7.67
C ASN A 186 3.68 6.85 8.80
N ASN A 187 2.52 6.28 8.47
CA ASN A 187 1.51 5.91 9.46
C ASN A 187 1.36 4.39 9.56
N ARG A 188 1.00 3.85 10.73
CA ARG A 188 0.56 2.45 10.84
C ARG A 188 -0.79 2.27 10.12
N GLN A 189 -0.99 1.13 9.49
CA GLN A 189 -2.27 0.75 8.89
C GLN A 189 -3.11 -0.07 9.87
N TYR A 190 -4.43 0.11 9.78
CA TYR A 190 -5.39 -0.82 10.33
C TYR A 190 -6.45 -1.13 9.27
N ILE A 191 -6.47 -2.39 8.83
CA ILE A 191 -7.20 -2.82 7.63
C ILE A 191 -8.54 -3.44 8.04
N ALA A 192 -9.64 -2.93 7.51
CA ALA A 192 -10.92 -3.64 7.51
C ALA A 192 -10.98 -4.55 6.28
N VAL A 193 -11.10 -5.85 6.50
CA VAL A 193 -11.35 -6.83 5.44
C VAL A 193 -12.81 -7.19 5.46
N SER A 194 -13.54 -6.83 4.42
CA SER A 194 -14.96 -7.13 4.30
C SER A 194 -15.18 -8.62 4.15
N ASP A 195 -16.04 -9.16 5.01
CA ASP A 195 -16.65 -10.47 4.85
C ASP A 195 -18.14 -10.36 4.51
N ALA A 196 -18.59 -9.18 4.02
CA ALA A 196 -19.99 -8.94 3.71
C ALA A 196 -20.53 -9.91 2.64
N GLY A 197 -19.66 -10.39 1.74
CA GLY A 197 -19.98 -11.41 0.74
C GLY A 197 -19.57 -12.85 1.11
N GLY A 198 -18.96 -13.07 2.29
CA GLY A 198 -18.49 -14.39 2.72
C GLY A 198 -17.22 -14.90 2.02
N ASN A 199 -16.42 -14.00 1.44
CA ASN A 199 -15.20 -14.32 0.69
C ASN A 199 -13.98 -13.54 1.22
N ALA A 200 -13.97 -13.18 2.50
CA ALA A 200 -12.84 -12.48 3.11
C ALA A 200 -11.54 -13.28 3.05
N ASP A 201 -11.62 -14.61 2.89
CA ASP A 201 -10.49 -15.53 2.82
C ASP A 201 -9.52 -15.19 1.67
N ILE A 202 -10.02 -14.62 0.58
CA ILE A 202 -9.21 -14.16 -0.56
C ILE A 202 -8.17 -13.13 -0.11
N HIS A 203 -8.59 -12.05 0.58
CA HIS A 203 -7.66 -11.02 1.06
C HIS A 203 -6.88 -11.46 2.31
N GLN A 204 -7.50 -12.25 3.20
CA GLN A 204 -6.83 -12.82 4.37
C GLN A 204 -5.60 -13.64 3.98
N ALA A 205 -5.73 -14.50 2.96
CA ALA A 205 -4.63 -15.36 2.52
C ALA A 205 -3.37 -14.57 2.17
N PHE A 206 -3.51 -13.39 1.56
CA PHE A 206 -2.38 -12.53 1.22
C PHE A 206 -1.83 -11.75 2.40
N LEU A 207 -2.70 -11.22 3.26
CA LEU A 207 -2.32 -10.53 4.50
C LEU A 207 -1.54 -11.49 5.41
N ASP A 208 -2.04 -12.71 5.61
CA ASP A 208 -1.39 -13.77 6.35
C ASP A 208 -0.06 -14.18 5.71
N ALA A 209 -0.02 -14.30 4.37
CA ALA A 209 1.20 -14.62 3.65
C ALA A 209 2.28 -13.54 3.82
N ALA A 210 1.88 -12.27 3.88
CA ALA A 210 2.75 -11.14 4.20
C ALA A 210 3.10 -11.07 5.70
N GLY A 211 2.39 -11.78 6.58
CA GLY A 211 2.60 -11.80 8.02
C GLY A 211 1.87 -10.69 8.77
N TYR A 212 0.73 -10.23 8.26
CA TYR A 212 -0.21 -9.40 9.00
C TYR A 212 -0.93 -10.25 10.05
N ILE A 213 -1.32 -9.63 11.15
CA ILE A 213 -1.98 -10.29 12.27
C ILE A 213 -3.45 -9.88 12.30
N GLN A 214 -4.36 -10.86 12.26
CA GLN A 214 -5.79 -10.62 12.43
C GLN A 214 -6.11 -10.29 13.89
N GLU A 215 -7.02 -9.34 14.12
CA GLU A 215 -7.70 -9.13 15.40
C GLU A 215 -8.57 -10.35 15.73
N ASP A 216 -8.24 -11.03 16.83
CA ASP A 216 -9.03 -12.10 17.43
C ASP A 216 -9.91 -11.51 18.53
N GLU A 217 -11.22 -11.43 18.27
CA GLU A 217 -12.19 -10.89 19.23
C GLU A 217 -12.34 -11.75 20.50
N GLU A 218 -11.94 -13.03 20.44
CA GLU A 218 -11.96 -13.93 21.60
C GLU A 218 -10.71 -13.75 22.49
N ASP A 219 -9.59 -13.29 21.92
CA ASP A 219 -8.36 -12.98 22.65
C ASP A 219 -8.24 -11.48 22.96
N LEU A 220 -8.93 -11.05 24.02
CA LEU A 220 -8.84 -9.69 24.55
C LEU A 220 -7.44 -9.30 25.09
N THR A 221 -6.47 -10.23 25.08
CA THR A 221 -5.07 -9.95 25.44
C THR A 221 -4.20 -9.59 24.23
N GLN A 222 -4.72 -9.81 23.02
CA GLN A 222 -4.08 -9.37 21.79
C GLN A 222 -4.17 -7.85 21.69
N VAL A 223 -3.04 -7.18 21.90
CA VAL A 223 -2.91 -5.72 21.82
C VAL A 223 -2.28 -5.26 20.51
N ASP A 224 -1.98 -6.19 19.61
CA ASP A 224 -1.18 -5.90 18.43
C ASP A 224 -1.64 -6.68 17.18
N PHE A 225 -2.64 -6.11 16.51
CA PHE A 225 -3.25 -6.61 15.29
C PHE A 225 -3.11 -5.58 14.15
N ASP A 226 -3.16 -6.07 12.92
CA ASP A 226 -2.96 -5.27 11.70
C ASP A 226 -4.24 -5.19 10.85
N TYR A 227 -5.17 -6.14 11.00
CA TYR A 227 -6.44 -6.14 10.28
C TYR A 227 -7.57 -6.79 11.07
N LYS A 228 -8.82 -6.51 10.70
CA LYS A 228 -10.04 -7.08 11.26
C LYS A 228 -10.99 -7.51 10.16
N LEU A 229 -11.68 -8.62 10.34
CA LEU A 229 -12.84 -8.96 9.51
C LEU A 229 -14.03 -8.12 9.93
N VAL A 230 -14.67 -7.47 8.95
CA VAL A 230 -15.88 -6.67 9.17
C VAL A 230 -17.04 -7.29 8.41
N SER A 231 -18.18 -7.42 9.08
CA SER A 231 -19.41 -7.90 8.47
C SER A 231 -20.05 -6.81 7.61
N GLY A 232 -21.05 -7.19 6.82
CA GLY A 232 -21.89 -6.21 6.12
C GLY A 232 -22.57 -5.22 7.09
N ASP A 233 -23.00 -5.68 8.26
CA ASP A 233 -23.61 -4.83 9.28
C ASP A 233 -22.61 -3.80 9.84
N ASP A 234 -21.33 -4.18 9.97
CA ASP A 234 -20.28 -3.23 10.38
C ASP A 234 -20.10 -2.15 9.32
N ILE A 235 -20.08 -2.52 8.03
CA ILE A 235 -19.94 -1.58 6.90
C ILE A 235 -21.10 -0.58 6.85
N LEU A 236 -22.33 -1.01 7.15
CA LEU A 236 -23.49 -0.10 7.23
C LEU A 236 -23.32 1.01 8.29
N ASN A 237 -22.40 0.83 9.24
CA ASN A 237 -22.08 1.78 10.30
C ASN A 237 -20.77 2.54 10.05
N PHE A 238 -20.12 2.37 8.89
CA PHE A 238 -18.93 3.15 8.54
C PHE A 238 -19.27 4.64 8.47
N GLN A 239 -18.41 5.44 9.08
CA GLN A 239 -18.57 6.89 9.19
C GLN A 239 -17.20 7.55 9.33
N ALA A 240 -17.20 8.88 9.42
CA ALA A 240 -15.96 9.65 9.52
C ALA A 240 -15.08 9.33 10.75
N SER A 241 -15.65 8.72 11.79
CA SER A 241 -14.92 8.31 13.00
C SER A 241 -14.48 6.85 12.98
N THR A 242 -14.67 6.13 11.87
CA THR A 242 -14.24 4.74 11.73
C THR A 242 -12.72 4.66 11.83
N CYS A 243 -12.22 3.82 12.74
CA CYS A 243 -10.79 3.72 13.06
C CYS A 243 -9.98 2.84 12.10
N PHE A 244 -10.43 2.66 10.86
CA PHE A 244 -9.68 1.92 9.84
C PHE A 244 -8.99 2.90 8.90
N THR A 245 -7.82 2.52 8.40
CA THR A 245 -7.11 3.27 7.36
C THR A 245 -7.62 2.89 5.97
N VAL A 246 -8.07 1.64 5.82
CA VAL A 246 -8.52 1.09 4.55
C VAL A 246 -9.60 0.03 4.76
N LEU A 247 -10.59 0.01 3.86
CA LEU A 247 -11.53 -1.09 3.66
C LEU A 247 -11.10 -1.88 2.42
N THR A 248 -11.03 -3.19 2.52
CA THR A 248 -10.82 -4.07 1.36
C THR A 248 -12.05 -4.95 1.17
N GLU A 249 -12.53 -5.08 -0.06
CA GLU A 249 -13.76 -5.75 -0.44
C GLU A 249 -13.47 -6.76 -1.55
N PRO A 250 -13.23 -8.05 -1.23
CA PRO A 250 -12.79 -9.05 -2.20
C PRO A 250 -13.87 -9.48 -3.18
N HIS A 251 -15.08 -9.74 -2.68
CA HIS A 251 -16.18 -10.25 -3.48
C HIS A 251 -17.49 -10.10 -2.72
N PHE A 252 -18.22 -9.03 -3.04
CA PHE A 252 -19.49 -8.69 -2.41
C PHE A 252 -20.55 -8.51 -3.48
N SER A 253 -21.69 -9.20 -3.32
CA SER A 253 -22.86 -9.09 -4.20
C SER A 253 -24.11 -9.00 -3.34
N VAL A 254 -24.85 -7.90 -3.47
CA VAL A 254 -26.11 -7.67 -2.74
C VAL A 254 -27.17 -7.07 -3.62
N GLY A 255 -28.44 -7.33 -3.28
CA GLY A 255 -29.58 -6.78 -3.98
C GLY A 255 -29.89 -5.30 -3.70
N ASN A 256 -29.10 -4.62 -2.86
CA ASN A 256 -29.28 -3.21 -2.50
C ASN A 256 -27.92 -2.50 -2.30
N PRO A 257 -27.14 -2.30 -3.37
CA PRO A 257 -25.77 -1.79 -3.31
C PRO A 257 -25.67 -0.39 -2.69
N GLU A 258 -26.69 0.46 -2.85
CA GLU A 258 -26.69 1.84 -2.37
C GLU A 258 -26.56 1.93 -0.83
N ALA A 259 -27.19 1.00 -0.10
CA ALA A 259 -27.15 1.01 1.36
C ALA A 259 -25.73 0.80 1.93
N TYR A 260 -24.88 0.06 1.22
CA TYR A 260 -23.48 -0.19 1.60
C TYR A 260 -22.54 0.87 1.02
N THR A 261 -22.90 1.43 -0.13
CA THR A 261 -22.05 2.39 -0.86
C THR A 261 -22.01 3.76 -0.18
N GLU A 262 -23.10 4.25 0.41
CA GLU A 262 -23.13 5.56 1.09
C GLU A 262 -22.19 5.61 2.32
N PRO A 263 -22.23 4.66 3.28
CA PRO A 263 -21.30 4.63 4.42
C PRO A 263 -19.83 4.58 3.99
N VAL A 264 -19.52 3.79 2.95
CA VAL A 264 -18.16 3.70 2.39
C VAL A 264 -17.78 5.04 1.76
N ARG A 265 -18.69 5.75 1.09
CA ARG A 265 -18.44 7.11 0.59
C ARG A 265 -18.08 8.07 1.71
N ASP A 266 -18.80 8.03 2.83
CA ASP A 266 -18.53 8.87 3.99
C ASP A 266 -17.15 8.56 4.61
N PHE A 267 -16.80 7.28 4.70
CA PHE A 267 -15.47 6.86 5.13
C PHE A 267 -14.36 7.40 4.21
N LEU A 268 -14.53 7.32 2.89
CA LEU A 268 -13.56 7.89 1.93
C LEU A 268 -13.50 9.42 2.00
N ASN A 269 -14.64 10.07 2.23
CA ASN A 269 -14.70 11.53 2.44
C ASN A 269 -14.00 11.98 3.73
N SER A 270 -13.82 11.08 4.71
CA SER A 270 -13.03 11.33 5.92
C SER A 270 -11.53 11.05 5.78
N GLY A 271 -11.08 10.60 4.60
CA GLY A 271 -9.67 10.26 4.35
C GLY A 271 -9.33 8.78 4.48
N GLY A 272 -10.34 7.91 4.65
CA GLY A 272 -10.16 6.46 4.52
C GLY A 272 -9.89 6.05 3.07
N ASN A 273 -9.50 4.78 2.89
CA ASN A 273 -9.20 4.18 1.60
C ASN A 273 -10.09 2.98 1.32
N LEU A 274 -10.33 2.66 0.04
CA LEU A 274 -11.02 1.45 -0.37
C LEU A 274 -10.08 0.62 -1.25
N LEU A 275 -10.30 -0.68 -1.28
CA LEU A 275 -9.84 -1.64 -2.28
C LEU A 275 -11.04 -2.51 -2.62
N GLY A 276 -11.76 -2.21 -3.69
CA GLY A 276 -12.73 -3.16 -4.24
C GLY A 276 -12.01 -4.16 -5.14
N GLU A 277 -12.36 -5.43 -5.11
CA GLU A 277 -11.91 -6.47 -6.06
C GLU A 277 -13.13 -7.29 -6.52
N CYS A 278 -12.97 -8.09 -7.58
CA CYS A 278 -14.01 -8.94 -8.15
C CYS A 278 -15.40 -8.33 -8.20
N GLU A 279 -16.41 -9.03 -7.70
CA GLU A 279 -17.80 -8.56 -7.70
C GLU A 279 -17.99 -7.33 -6.81
N GLY A 280 -17.04 -7.07 -5.88
CA GLY A 280 -17.04 -5.86 -5.06
C GLY A 280 -17.03 -4.59 -5.90
N ILE A 281 -16.22 -4.52 -6.97
CA ILE A 281 -16.28 -3.37 -7.88
C ILE A 281 -17.66 -3.24 -8.54
N GLU A 282 -18.24 -4.36 -8.98
CA GLU A 282 -19.46 -4.38 -9.77
C GLU A 282 -20.60 -3.88 -8.89
N THR A 283 -20.60 -4.31 -7.63
CA THR A 283 -21.54 -3.85 -6.61
C THR A 283 -21.41 -2.35 -6.34
N TYR A 284 -20.22 -1.81 -6.06
CA TYR A 284 -20.07 -0.37 -5.83
C TYR A 284 -20.42 0.46 -7.08
N GLU A 285 -19.98 0.04 -8.26
CA GLU A 285 -20.23 0.78 -9.50
C GLU A 285 -21.67 0.65 -10.01
N SER A 286 -22.41 -0.39 -9.60
CA SER A 286 -23.86 -0.47 -9.82
C SER A 286 -24.63 0.63 -9.07
N ALA A 287 -24.07 1.13 -7.96
CA ALA A 287 -24.54 2.32 -7.23
C ALA A 287 -23.86 3.62 -7.70
N HIS A 288 -23.19 3.61 -8.87
CA HIS A 288 -22.51 4.75 -9.47
C HIS A 288 -21.49 5.41 -8.52
N PHE A 289 -20.67 4.58 -7.88
CA PHE A 289 -19.77 5.04 -6.85
C PHE A 289 -18.74 6.05 -7.37
N LEU A 290 -18.02 5.72 -8.45
CA LEU A 290 -17.11 6.66 -9.13
C LEU A 290 -17.61 7.10 -10.49
N THR A 291 -18.25 6.20 -11.23
CA THR A 291 -18.70 6.50 -12.60
C THR A 291 -20.16 6.90 -12.63
N SER A 292 -20.50 7.85 -13.51
CA SER A 292 -21.90 8.26 -13.72
C SER A 292 -22.69 7.28 -14.60
N ALA A 293 -22.00 6.35 -15.27
CA ALA A 293 -22.59 5.41 -16.22
C ALA A 293 -22.44 3.94 -15.78
N GLY A 294 -21.79 3.67 -14.64
CA GLY A 294 -21.38 2.34 -14.26
C GLY A 294 -20.17 1.86 -15.06
N ILE A 295 -19.85 0.58 -14.88
CA ILE A 295 -18.77 -0.11 -15.59
C ILE A 295 -19.32 -1.16 -16.55
N ILE A 296 -18.54 -1.47 -17.58
CA ILE A 296 -18.81 -2.55 -18.52
C ILE A 296 -17.74 -3.61 -18.33
N VAL A 297 -18.18 -4.81 -17.93
CA VAL A 297 -17.36 -6.01 -17.90
C VAL A 297 -17.28 -6.58 -19.33
N GLU A 298 -16.08 -6.59 -19.88
CA GLU A 298 -15.80 -7.17 -21.19
C GLU A 298 -15.12 -8.51 -20.98
N GLY A 299 -15.77 -9.60 -21.37
CA GLY A 299 -15.19 -10.94 -21.33
C GLY A 299 -14.29 -11.16 -22.54
N SER A 300 -12.98 -11.02 -22.41
CA SER A 300 -12.06 -11.38 -23.49
C SER A 300 -10.72 -11.88 -22.97
N ASN A 301 -10.20 -12.93 -23.61
CA ASN A 301 -8.84 -13.47 -23.43
C ASN A 301 -7.78 -12.58 -24.15
N ASP A 302 -7.99 -11.27 -24.15
CA ASP A 302 -7.21 -10.34 -24.95
C ASP A 302 -5.90 -9.95 -24.27
N VAL A 303 -5.01 -9.33 -25.05
CA VAL A 303 -3.81 -8.68 -24.52
C VAL A 303 -4.23 -7.64 -23.49
N HIS A 304 -3.75 -7.78 -22.26
CA HIS A 304 -3.97 -6.78 -21.22
C HIS A 304 -3.23 -5.48 -21.55
N ASP A 305 -3.99 -4.38 -21.63
CA ASP A 305 -3.42 -3.05 -21.65
C ASP A 305 -3.11 -2.60 -20.22
N TYR A 306 -1.93 -2.00 -20.04
CA TYR A 306 -1.50 -1.40 -18.77
C TYR A 306 -1.41 0.11 -18.93
N PRO A 307 -2.53 0.84 -18.98
CA PRO A 307 -2.50 2.29 -19.05
C PRO A 307 -1.85 2.85 -17.77
N ASN A 308 -1.05 3.90 -17.92
CA ASN A 308 -0.38 4.58 -16.81
C ASN A 308 0.50 3.63 -15.95
N PRO A 309 1.54 3.01 -16.52
CA PRO A 309 2.44 2.11 -15.79
C PRO A 309 3.29 2.79 -14.70
N ASP A 310 3.17 4.10 -14.54
CA ASP A 310 3.76 4.93 -13.50
C ASP A 310 2.82 5.17 -12.30
N VAL A 311 1.72 4.43 -12.20
CA VAL A 311 0.79 4.48 -11.07
C VAL A 311 0.99 3.28 -10.13
N PRO A 312 0.71 3.43 -8.81
CA PRO A 312 0.85 2.36 -7.81
C PRO A 312 0.30 0.99 -8.21
N TYR A 313 -0.79 0.97 -8.98
CA TYR A 313 -1.53 -0.24 -9.32
C TYR A 313 -0.94 -1.05 -10.50
N VAL A 314 0.08 -0.54 -11.19
CA VAL A 314 0.71 -1.26 -12.33
C VAL A 314 2.11 -1.78 -11.98
N GLN A 315 2.44 -1.78 -10.69
CA GLN A 315 3.76 -2.11 -10.18
C GLN A 315 3.90 -3.62 -9.93
N MET A 316 3.86 -4.37 -11.02
CA MET A 316 3.94 -5.84 -11.01
C MET A 316 4.78 -6.35 -12.16
N ASP A 317 5.43 -7.49 -11.93
CA ASP A 317 6.35 -8.10 -12.87
C ASP A 317 5.64 -8.87 -13.98
N GLY A 318 5.86 -8.44 -15.22
CA GLY A 318 5.27 -9.05 -16.40
C GLY A 318 3.74 -8.83 -16.47
N ASN A 319 3.08 -9.66 -17.27
CA ASN A 319 1.65 -9.54 -17.46
C ASN A 319 0.89 -10.23 -16.32
N LEU A 320 -0.27 -9.67 -15.96
CA LEU A 320 -1.28 -10.39 -15.20
C LEU A 320 -1.58 -11.71 -15.89
N ASN A 321 -1.62 -12.75 -15.08
CA ASN A 321 -1.95 -14.09 -15.50
C ASN A 321 -3.21 -14.49 -14.75
N GLU A 322 -4.35 -14.46 -15.43
CA GLU A 322 -5.68 -14.77 -14.88
C GLU A 322 -5.79 -16.15 -14.21
N VAL A 323 -4.81 -17.03 -14.46
CA VAL A 323 -4.75 -18.39 -13.93
C VAL A 323 -4.03 -18.46 -12.57
N LYS A 324 -3.46 -17.36 -12.05
CA LYS A 324 -2.71 -17.32 -10.79
C LYS A 324 -3.11 -16.10 -9.94
N GLU A 325 -3.22 -16.34 -8.63
CA GLU A 325 -3.52 -15.34 -7.58
C GLU A 325 -2.66 -14.07 -7.75
N VAL A 326 -3.32 -12.91 -7.85
CA VAL A 326 -2.68 -11.58 -7.94
C VAL A 326 -2.99 -10.83 -6.66
N LEU A 327 -1.96 -10.21 -6.07
CA LEU A 327 -2.07 -9.34 -4.91
C LEU A 327 -1.71 -7.91 -5.28
N PHE A 328 -2.49 -6.97 -4.76
CA PHE A 328 -2.06 -5.59 -4.56
C PHE A 328 -2.25 -5.19 -3.10
N LEU A 329 -1.17 -4.83 -2.41
CA LEU A 329 -1.22 -4.31 -1.05
C LEU A 329 -1.18 -2.79 -1.07
N ILE A 330 -2.19 -2.18 -0.46
CA ILE A 330 -2.29 -0.73 -0.30
C ILE A 330 -1.19 -0.27 0.65
N LEU A 331 -0.39 0.68 0.17
CA LEU A 331 0.57 1.41 0.97
C LEU A 331 0.18 2.88 0.90
N GLU A 332 -0.07 3.49 2.06
CA GLU A 332 -0.59 4.87 2.13
C GLU A 332 0.54 5.89 2.29
N SER A 333 0.48 7.00 1.54
CA SER A 333 0.53 8.35 2.11
C SER A 333 0.07 9.43 1.14
N ILE A 334 -0.58 10.44 1.72
CA ILE A 334 -1.41 11.50 1.14
C ILE A 334 -0.60 12.41 0.21
N HIS A 335 -1.11 12.64 -1.01
CA HIS A 335 -1.33 13.95 -1.63
C HIS A 335 -2.19 13.79 -2.90
N SER A 336 -3.51 14.01 -2.77
CA SER A 336 -4.40 14.66 -3.74
C SER A 336 -4.90 13.95 -5.01
N GLY A 337 -5.91 13.07 -5.03
CA GLY A 337 -6.77 12.91 -6.23
C GLY A 337 -7.43 11.55 -6.44
N MET A 338 -8.47 11.54 -7.28
CA MET A 338 -9.47 10.47 -7.43
C MET A 338 -9.31 9.75 -8.77
N PHE A 339 -8.99 8.44 -8.77
CA PHE A 339 -8.74 7.67 -10.00
C PHE A 339 -9.43 6.31 -10.04
N LEU A 340 -9.73 5.92 -11.28
CA LEU A 340 -10.30 4.66 -11.71
C LEU A 340 -9.28 4.00 -12.65
N MET A 341 -8.95 2.73 -12.44
CA MET A 341 -8.18 1.99 -13.44
C MET A 341 -8.67 0.55 -13.59
N LYS A 342 -8.87 0.14 -14.85
CA LYS A 342 -9.45 -1.12 -15.28
C LYS A 342 -8.33 -2.14 -15.51
N VAL A 343 -8.37 -3.31 -14.85
CA VAL A 343 -7.55 -4.46 -15.25
C VAL A 343 -8.36 -5.77 -15.06
N PHE A 344 -8.15 -6.77 -15.92
CA PHE A 344 -8.81 -8.09 -15.95
C PHE A 344 -7.72 -9.19 -15.90
N GLY A 345 -7.91 -10.43 -15.42
CA GLY A 345 -9.15 -11.18 -15.17
C GLY A 345 -8.97 -12.55 -14.46
N LEU A 346 -9.82 -13.53 -14.84
CA LEU A 346 -10.54 -14.50 -13.98
C LEU A 346 -9.88 -15.89 -13.76
N HIS A 347 -9.91 -16.42 -12.53
CA HIS A 347 -11.12 -17.07 -11.98
C HIS A 347 -11.99 -16.21 -11.04
N SER A 348 -11.57 -14.98 -10.78
CA SER A 348 -12.36 -13.90 -10.19
C SER A 348 -11.87 -12.63 -10.86
N GLN A 349 -12.77 -11.72 -11.27
CA GLN A 349 -12.36 -10.44 -11.87
C GLN A 349 -11.52 -9.69 -10.83
N VAL A 350 -10.48 -8.94 -11.20
CA VAL A 350 -9.71 -8.14 -10.22
C VAL A 350 -9.64 -6.73 -10.74
N LEU A 351 -10.65 -5.92 -10.38
CA LEU A 351 -10.72 -4.51 -10.68
C LEU A 351 -10.59 -3.74 -9.38
N ILE A 352 -9.53 -2.95 -9.25
CA ILE A 352 -9.12 -2.33 -8.00
C ILE A 352 -9.41 -0.84 -7.96
N LEU A 353 -10.03 -0.44 -6.85
CA LEU A 353 -10.56 0.90 -6.61
C LEU A 353 -9.93 1.51 -5.36
N ILE A 354 -9.23 2.65 -5.46
CA ILE A 354 -8.69 3.38 -4.30
C ILE A 354 -9.06 4.86 -4.39
N LEU A 355 -9.59 5.43 -3.29
CA LEU A 355 -9.84 6.86 -3.16
C LEU A 355 -9.06 7.45 -1.97
N CYS A 356 -8.44 8.62 -2.18
CA CYS A 356 -7.99 9.51 -1.11
C CYS A 356 -8.42 10.96 -1.40
N LYS A 357 -9.04 11.65 -0.42
CA LYS A 357 -9.27 13.11 -0.46
C LYS A 357 -8.63 13.80 0.76
N PRO A 358 -8.29 15.10 0.67
CA PRO A 358 -7.55 15.78 1.73
C PRO A 358 -8.40 15.95 3.00
N CYS A 359 -7.81 15.61 4.15
CA CYS A 359 -8.23 16.17 5.43
C CYS A 359 -7.89 17.66 5.44
N LEU A 360 -8.91 18.51 5.39
CA LEU A 360 -8.76 19.90 5.81
C LEU A 360 -8.62 19.89 7.33
N GLU A 361 -7.42 20.18 7.82
CA GLU A 361 -7.13 20.41 9.24
C GLU A 361 -8.16 21.38 9.83
N LYS A 362 -8.73 21.00 10.99
CA LYS A 362 -9.49 21.90 11.87
C LYS A 362 -8.70 22.20 13.12
#